data_AF-A0A3N0DAY0-F1
#
_entry.id   AF-A0A3N0DAY0-F1
#
_cell.length_a   1.000
_cell.length_b   1.000
_cell.length_c   1.000
_cell.angle_alpha   90.00
_cell.angle_beta   90.00
_cell.angle_gamma   90.00
#
_symmetry.space_group_name_H-M   'P 1'
#
loop_
_entity.id
_entity.type
_entity.pdbx_description
1 polymer ?
#
loop_
_entity_poly.entity_id
_entity_poly.type
_entity_poly.pdbx_seq_one_letter_code
_entity_poly.pdbx_strand_id
1 'polypeptide(L)'
;MALTECGTHALVDAAFDAVAKFSEHKLARRLLASLRPDMLLLADHNFAGYALWGLARATGAHLAWRIKQNLVFMPLQVLSDGSYLSIMRTPAENVRHGQARAAGRTLQQSPRGHLVRIIEYTVTIRPQAGLPRTETFRLVTSLLDPRLAPARQLATAYHQRWEIENGFAELKNRLRGAGFILRSRAPEPICQEIYALLTVYQALCALQTRAAEHGDTDPDRISFTVTVQLARLAVAAQSAADPTVLDSTRHEVITELLAALLPTRRHRQCQRVKKPSENTFEVRKRDQPRTPSNVHYTLRVTKHPT
;
A
#
# COMPACT_ATOMS: atom_id res chain seq x y z
N MET A 1 10.11 3.55 6.90
CA MET A 1 9.31 2.90 5.85
C MET A 1 8.90 1.52 6.34
N ALA A 2 7.82 0.95 5.82
CA ALA A 2 7.32 -0.35 6.26
C ALA A 2 6.84 -1.17 5.06
N LEU A 3 6.85 -2.49 5.23
CA LEU A 3 6.17 -3.48 4.40
C LEU A 3 4.95 -3.96 5.20
N THR A 4 3.76 -3.79 4.64
CA THR A 4 2.49 -4.10 5.31
C THR A 4 1.53 -4.80 4.35
N GLU A 5 0.72 -5.69 4.89
CA GLU A 5 -0.40 -6.30 4.17
C GLU A 5 -1.51 -5.27 3.91
N CYS A 6 -2.21 -5.37 2.77
CA CYS A 6 -3.19 -4.36 2.39
C CYS A 6 -4.58 -4.54 3.02
N GLY A 7 -4.94 -5.73 3.51
CA GLY A 7 -6.25 -5.99 4.14
C GLY A 7 -6.23 -6.04 5.66
N THR A 8 -5.31 -6.83 6.24
CA THR A 8 -5.12 -6.95 7.70
C THR A 8 -4.39 -5.74 8.31
N HIS A 9 -3.81 -4.88 7.46
CA HIS A 9 -2.80 -3.86 7.81
C HIS A 9 -1.57 -4.39 8.57
N ALA A 10 -1.38 -5.71 8.65
CA ALA A 10 -0.33 -6.35 9.41
C ALA A 10 1.06 -5.89 8.94
N LEU A 11 1.93 -5.59 9.90
CA LEU A 11 3.30 -5.20 9.68
C LEU A 11 4.16 -6.43 9.44
N VAL A 12 4.69 -6.57 8.23
CA VAL A 12 5.65 -7.62 7.89
C VAL A 12 7.05 -7.21 8.33
N ASP A 13 7.45 -5.96 8.08
CA ASP A 13 8.78 -5.43 8.41
C ASP A 13 8.81 -3.88 8.37
N ALA A 14 9.78 -3.27 9.05
CA ALA A 14 10.00 -1.83 9.09
C ALA A 14 11.49 -1.45 9.04
N ALA A 15 11.83 -0.50 8.17
CA ALA A 15 13.17 0.04 8.01
C ALA A 15 13.15 1.56 8.13
N PHE A 16 13.87 2.11 9.10
CA PHE A 16 14.01 3.55 9.36
C PHE A 16 15.47 3.88 9.64
N ASP A 17 15.87 5.12 9.33
CA ASP A 17 17.24 5.60 9.43
C ASP A 17 17.26 7.14 9.32
N ALA A 18 18.43 7.76 9.47
CA ALA A 18 18.61 9.21 9.39
C ALA A 18 18.28 9.76 7.99
N VAL A 19 17.31 10.70 7.93
CA VAL A 19 16.78 11.32 6.70
C VAL A 19 17.89 11.91 5.81
N ALA A 20 18.93 12.48 6.39
CA ALA A 20 20.05 13.10 5.66
C ALA A 20 20.97 12.08 4.94
N LYS A 21 20.95 10.79 5.33
CA LYS A 21 21.90 9.77 4.83
C LYS A 21 21.24 8.68 3.96
N PHE A 22 19.92 8.47 4.13
CA PHE A 22 19.20 7.35 3.51
C PHE A 22 17.97 7.80 2.72
N SER A 23 17.95 7.45 1.43
CA SER A 23 16.76 7.60 0.58
C SER A 23 15.79 6.45 0.80
N GLU A 24 14.51 6.66 0.46
CA GLU A 24 13.46 5.63 0.50
C GLU A 24 13.88 4.37 -0.28
N HIS A 25 14.61 4.52 -1.39
CA HIS A 25 15.15 3.41 -2.16
C HIS A 25 16.19 2.56 -1.42
N LYS A 26 17.01 3.16 -0.54
CA LYS A 26 17.94 2.40 0.31
C LYS A 26 17.16 1.62 1.38
N LEU A 27 16.14 2.24 1.98
CA LEU A 27 15.27 1.58 2.95
C LEU A 27 14.46 0.44 2.29
N ALA A 28 14.01 0.60 1.05
CA ALA A 28 13.27 -0.43 0.31
C ALA A 28 14.08 -1.71 0.15
N ARG A 29 15.38 -1.58 -0.13
CA ARG A 29 16.29 -2.71 -0.29
C ARG A 29 16.46 -3.51 1.00
N ARG A 30 16.39 -2.88 2.18
CA ARG A 30 16.44 -3.59 3.47
C ARG A 30 15.21 -4.49 3.65
N LEU A 31 14.02 -3.96 3.32
CA LEU A 31 12.74 -4.67 3.43
C LEU A 31 12.59 -5.86 2.45
N LEU A 32 13.46 -5.98 1.42
CA LEU A 32 13.41 -7.11 0.49
C LEU A 32 13.77 -8.44 1.17
N ALA A 33 14.55 -8.43 2.24
CA ALA A 33 14.90 -9.64 2.99
C ALA A 33 13.66 -10.30 3.64
N SER A 34 12.59 -9.54 3.84
CA SER A 34 11.33 -9.97 4.47
C SER A 34 10.28 -10.42 3.45
N LEU A 35 10.61 -10.39 2.15
CA LEU A 35 9.78 -10.97 1.10
C LEU A 35 9.97 -12.47 1.04
N ARG A 36 8.85 -13.19 0.87
CA ARG A 36 8.84 -14.65 0.66
C ARG A 36 8.41 -14.96 -0.78
N PRO A 37 8.68 -16.18 -1.29
CA PRO A 37 7.89 -16.76 -2.37
C PRO A 37 6.38 -16.59 -2.13
N ASP A 38 5.60 -16.60 -3.20
CA ASP A 38 4.14 -16.46 -3.24
C ASP A 38 3.57 -15.09 -2.81
N MET A 39 4.38 -14.18 -2.22
CA MET A 39 3.95 -12.80 -1.97
C MET A 39 3.75 -12.01 -3.27
N LEU A 40 2.71 -11.16 -3.32
CA LEU A 40 2.55 -10.12 -4.34
C LEU A 40 2.91 -8.74 -3.78
N LEU A 41 4.11 -8.24 -4.10
CA LEU A 41 4.56 -6.91 -3.69
C LEU A 41 3.93 -5.82 -4.57
N LEU A 42 3.09 -4.99 -3.94
CA LEU A 42 2.53 -3.78 -4.53
C LEU A 42 3.39 -2.56 -4.17
N ALA A 43 3.82 -1.77 -5.15
CA ALA A 43 4.63 -0.56 -4.92
C ALA A 43 4.17 0.62 -5.79
N ASP A 44 4.34 1.84 -5.27
CA ASP A 44 4.02 3.06 -6.03
C ASP A 44 5.13 3.44 -7.03
N HIS A 45 4.79 4.35 -7.95
CA HIS A 45 5.58 4.79 -9.09
C HIS A 45 6.97 5.37 -8.80
N ASN A 46 7.29 5.63 -7.53
CA ASN A 46 8.64 6.03 -7.12
C ASN A 46 9.63 4.86 -7.08
N PHE A 47 9.17 3.61 -6.93
CA PHE A 47 10.05 2.44 -6.74
C PHE A 47 10.40 1.69 -8.04
N ALA A 48 9.76 2.04 -9.16
CA ALA A 48 9.83 1.28 -10.40
C ALA A 48 11.12 1.51 -11.21
N GLY A 49 12.24 0.99 -10.70
CA GLY A 49 13.55 1.00 -11.35
C GLY A 49 14.14 -0.40 -11.53
N TYR A 50 14.84 -0.61 -12.66
CA TYR A 50 15.42 -1.89 -13.10
C TYR A 50 16.13 -2.68 -11.98
N ALA A 51 17.07 -2.06 -11.26
CA ALA A 51 17.85 -2.75 -10.25
C ALA A 51 17.01 -3.19 -9.03
N LEU A 52 16.01 -2.39 -8.62
CA LEU A 52 15.14 -2.76 -7.50
C LEU A 52 14.16 -3.86 -7.92
N TRP A 53 13.67 -3.83 -9.17
CA TRP A 53 12.84 -4.89 -9.75
C TRP A 53 13.56 -6.23 -9.76
N GLY A 54 14.81 -6.27 -10.26
CA GLY A 54 15.62 -7.49 -10.28
C GLY A 54 15.85 -8.06 -8.87
N LEU A 55 16.24 -7.21 -7.91
CA LEU A 55 16.44 -7.62 -6.51
C LEU A 55 15.15 -8.14 -5.88
N ALA A 56 14.02 -7.45 -6.06
CA ALA A 56 12.75 -7.87 -5.49
C ALA A 56 12.26 -9.18 -6.13
N ARG A 57 12.41 -9.36 -7.46
CA ARG A 57 12.05 -10.60 -8.14
C ARG A 57 12.93 -11.79 -7.74
N ALA A 58 14.19 -11.55 -7.41
CA ALA A 58 15.13 -12.59 -6.94
C ALA A 58 14.73 -13.22 -5.60
N THR A 59 13.86 -12.58 -4.81
CA THR A 59 13.29 -13.14 -3.57
C THR A 59 12.25 -14.24 -3.81
N GLY A 60 11.88 -14.49 -5.07
CA GLY A 60 10.77 -15.38 -5.45
C GLY A 60 9.41 -14.67 -5.51
N ALA A 61 9.24 -13.53 -4.83
CA ALA A 61 8.01 -12.75 -4.83
C ALA A 61 7.56 -12.31 -6.22
N HIS A 62 6.24 -12.23 -6.42
CA HIS A 62 5.60 -11.58 -7.55
C HIS A 62 5.51 -10.07 -7.33
N LEU A 63 5.55 -9.29 -8.40
CA LEU A 63 5.57 -7.83 -8.36
C LEU A 63 4.40 -7.26 -9.16
N ALA A 64 3.72 -6.23 -8.65
CA ALA A 64 2.79 -5.40 -9.42
C ALA A 64 2.94 -3.93 -8.98
N TRP A 65 3.76 -3.17 -9.70
CA TRP A 65 4.16 -1.82 -9.32
C TRP A 65 3.56 -0.79 -10.26
N ARG A 66 3.09 0.35 -9.74
CA ARG A 66 2.72 1.48 -10.59
C ARG A 66 3.96 2.01 -11.30
N ILE A 67 3.79 2.50 -12.53
CA ILE A 67 4.79 3.26 -13.28
C ILE A 67 4.23 4.61 -13.69
N LYS A 68 5.13 5.59 -13.88
CA LYS A 68 4.77 6.89 -14.47
C LYS A 68 4.37 6.67 -15.93
N GLN A 69 3.32 7.37 -16.40
CA GLN A 69 2.80 7.20 -17.75
C GLN A 69 3.85 7.49 -18.84
N ASN A 70 4.77 8.43 -18.58
CA ASN A 70 5.83 8.84 -19.51
C ASN A 70 7.00 7.84 -19.63
N LEU A 71 7.01 6.72 -18.89
CA LEU A 71 8.00 5.66 -19.11
C LEU A 71 7.66 4.88 -20.39
N VAL A 72 8.58 4.84 -21.35
CA VAL A 72 8.33 4.18 -22.64
C VAL A 72 8.62 2.68 -22.56
N PHE A 73 7.57 1.89 -22.41
CA PHE A 73 7.56 0.45 -22.64
C PHE A 73 6.94 0.17 -24.01
N MET A 74 7.68 -0.53 -24.89
CA MET A 74 7.21 -0.89 -26.22
C MET A 74 6.54 -2.26 -26.15
N PRO A 75 5.31 -2.44 -26.68
CA PRO A 75 4.71 -3.77 -26.79
C PRO A 75 5.59 -4.71 -27.60
N LEU A 76 5.86 -5.90 -27.03
CA LEU A 76 6.36 -7.07 -27.76
C LEU A 76 5.20 -7.94 -28.26
N GLN A 77 4.15 -8.08 -27.43
CA GLN A 77 2.98 -8.88 -27.71
C GLN A 77 1.78 -8.31 -26.93
N VAL A 78 0.68 -8.02 -27.62
CA VAL A 78 -0.61 -7.69 -26.98
C VAL A 78 -1.31 -8.99 -26.56
N LEU A 79 -1.90 -8.98 -25.38
CA LEU A 79 -2.56 -10.12 -24.73
C LEU A 79 -4.09 -9.99 -24.80
N SER A 80 -4.79 -11.11 -24.66
CA SER A 80 -6.26 -11.20 -24.85
C SER A 80 -7.09 -10.28 -23.94
N ASP A 81 -6.57 -9.89 -22.77
CA ASP A 81 -7.22 -8.97 -21.84
C ASP A 81 -6.85 -7.48 -22.02
N GLY A 82 -6.13 -7.15 -23.10
CA GLY A 82 -5.76 -5.78 -23.48
C GLY A 82 -4.45 -5.27 -22.86
N SER A 83 -3.86 -6.03 -21.95
CA SER A 83 -2.47 -5.82 -21.47
C SER A 83 -1.44 -6.28 -22.52
N TYR A 84 -0.16 -6.02 -22.29
CA TYR A 84 0.90 -6.45 -23.23
C TYR A 84 2.21 -6.81 -22.54
N LEU A 85 2.99 -7.69 -23.16
CA LEU A 85 4.36 -7.99 -22.75
C LEU A 85 5.33 -6.91 -23.26
N SER A 86 6.36 -6.60 -22.48
CA SER A 86 7.42 -5.64 -22.81
C SER A 86 8.71 -5.99 -22.06
N ILE A 87 9.82 -5.34 -22.39
CA ILE A 87 11.08 -5.43 -21.63
C ILE A 87 11.27 -4.20 -20.74
N MET A 88 11.44 -4.41 -19.44
CA MET A 88 12.06 -3.42 -18.55
C MET A 88 13.57 -3.44 -18.81
N ARG A 89 14.01 -2.55 -19.71
CA ARG A 89 15.40 -2.48 -20.20
C ARG A 89 16.40 -2.15 -19.10
N THR A 90 17.63 -2.64 -19.25
CA THR A 90 18.76 -2.18 -18.42
C THR A 90 18.98 -0.67 -18.57
N PRO A 91 19.66 0.02 -17.63
CA PRO A 91 20.04 1.41 -17.80
C PRO A 91 20.85 1.68 -19.08
N ALA A 92 21.78 0.81 -19.43
CA ALA A 92 22.57 0.91 -20.66
C ALA A 92 21.71 0.80 -21.93
N GLU A 93 20.77 -0.15 -21.96
CA GLU A 93 19.83 -0.30 -23.08
C GLU A 93 18.84 0.88 -23.18
N ASN A 94 18.47 1.52 -22.07
CA ASN A 94 17.69 2.75 -22.11
C ASN A 94 18.46 3.92 -22.75
N VAL A 95 19.77 4.07 -22.45
CA VAL A 95 20.63 5.07 -23.10
C VAL A 95 20.78 4.76 -24.60
N ARG A 96 21.11 3.51 -24.95
CA ARG A 96 21.25 3.03 -26.34
C ARG A 96 19.98 3.30 -27.16
N HIS A 97 18.81 2.95 -26.64
CA HIS A 97 17.51 3.24 -27.28
C HIS A 97 17.15 4.74 -27.27
N GLY A 98 17.67 5.53 -26.33
CA GLY A 98 17.55 6.99 -26.35
C GLY A 98 18.32 7.60 -27.52
N GLN A 99 19.60 7.27 -27.63
CA GLN A 99 20.50 7.72 -28.70
C GLN A 99 20.02 7.26 -30.08
N ALA A 100 19.56 6.01 -30.22
CA ALA A 100 19.04 5.50 -31.48
C ALA A 100 17.79 6.29 -31.95
N ARG A 101 16.86 6.58 -31.04
CA ARG A 101 15.68 7.43 -31.35
C ARG A 101 16.06 8.86 -31.73
N ALA A 102 17.00 9.48 -31.01
CA ALA A 102 17.49 10.81 -31.33
C ALA A 102 18.19 10.88 -32.71
N ALA A 103 18.81 9.78 -33.14
CA ALA A 103 19.43 9.64 -34.46
C ALA A 103 18.50 9.07 -35.55
N GLY A 104 17.20 8.90 -35.28
CA GLY A 104 16.23 8.32 -36.24
C GLY A 104 16.49 6.85 -36.63
N ARG A 105 17.27 6.10 -35.84
CA ARG A 105 17.68 4.71 -36.15
C ARG A 105 16.86 3.67 -35.40
N THR A 106 16.42 2.64 -36.11
CA THR A 106 15.82 1.43 -35.54
C THR A 106 16.90 0.45 -35.08
N LEU A 107 16.79 -0.06 -33.86
CA LEU A 107 17.65 -1.14 -33.35
C LEU A 107 17.03 -2.50 -33.68
N GLN A 108 17.79 -3.35 -34.39
CA GLN A 108 17.36 -4.69 -34.82
C GLN A 108 17.35 -5.72 -33.69
N GLN A 109 18.20 -5.56 -32.68
CA GLN A 109 18.34 -6.51 -31.57
C GLN A 109 17.28 -6.25 -30.49
N SER A 110 16.68 -7.32 -29.95
CA SER A 110 15.85 -7.23 -28.75
C SER A 110 16.67 -6.69 -27.56
N PRO A 111 16.16 -5.70 -26.81
CA PRO A 111 16.90 -5.12 -25.70
C PRO A 111 17.05 -6.11 -24.54
N ARG A 112 18.21 -6.07 -23.89
CA ARG A 112 18.43 -6.79 -22.62
C ARG A 112 17.60 -6.15 -21.49
N GLY A 113 17.00 -6.99 -20.66
CA GLY A 113 16.30 -6.55 -19.45
C GLY A 113 15.37 -7.62 -18.89
N HIS A 114 14.46 -7.22 -18.00
CA HIS A 114 13.45 -8.13 -17.45
C HIS A 114 12.23 -8.18 -18.36
N LEU A 115 11.76 -9.38 -18.71
CA LEU A 115 10.45 -9.56 -19.32
C LEU A 115 9.38 -9.20 -18.28
N VAL A 116 8.48 -8.30 -18.65
CA VAL A 116 7.42 -7.77 -17.79
C VAL A 116 6.13 -7.65 -18.59
N ARG A 117 5.01 -7.59 -17.88
CA ARG A 117 3.71 -7.30 -18.46
C ARG A 117 3.23 -5.93 -18.01
N ILE A 118 2.68 -5.16 -18.94
CA ILE A 118 2.17 -3.81 -18.71
C ILE A 118 0.64 -3.84 -18.77
N ILE A 119 0.01 -3.30 -17.72
CA ILE A 119 -1.44 -3.19 -17.61
C ILE A 119 -1.79 -1.71 -17.51
N GLU A 120 -2.61 -1.23 -18.43
CA GLU A 120 -3.12 0.14 -18.45
C GLU A 120 -4.61 0.14 -18.15
N TYR A 121 -5.04 0.97 -17.22
CA TYR A 121 -6.45 1.08 -16.85
C TYR A 121 -6.78 2.47 -16.34
N THR A 122 -8.04 2.86 -16.47
CA THR A 122 -8.56 4.10 -15.88
C THR A 122 -9.33 3.81 -14.60
N VAL A 123 -9.15 4.70 -13.63
CA VAL A 123 -10.01 4.80 -12.44
C VAL A 123 -10.87 6.04 -12.64
N THR A 124 -12.15 5.87 -12.96
CA THR A 124 -13.12 6.97 -12.96
C THR A 124 -13.75 7.08 -11.58
N ILE A 125 -13.53 8.21 -10.93
CA ILE A 125 -14.07 8.62 -9.62
C ILE A 125 -15.31 9.48 -9.89
N ARG A 126 -16.50 8.99 -9.57
CA ARG A 126 -17.75 9.77 -9.68
C ARG A 126 -18.18 10.27 -8.30
N PRO A 127 -18.00 11.56 -7.97
CA PRO A 127 -18.53 12.14 -6.73
C PRO A 127 -20.05 12.35 -6.81
N GLN A 128 -20.72 12.40 -5.66
CA GLN A 128 -22.14 12.76 -5.56
C GLN A 128 -22.44 14.21 -5.99
N ALA A 129 -21.44 15.11 -5.91
CA ALA A 129 -21.52 16.47 -6.42
C ALA A 129 -20.20 16.87 -7.11
N GLY A 130 -20.30 17.53 -8.27
CA GLY A 130 -19.16 17.90 -9.11
C GLY A 130 -18.89 16.93 -10.26
N LEU A 131 -17.90 17.27 -11.09
CA LEU A 131 -17.56 16.50 -12.30
C LEU A 131 -16.84 15.18 -11.98
N PRO A 132 -17.07 14.12 -12.78
CA PRO A 132 -16.32 12.88 -12.65
C PRO A 132 -14.86 13.09 -12.99
N ARG A 133 -13.95 12.59 -12.14
CA ARG A 133 -12.51 12.63 -12.38
C ARG A 133 -12.02 11.26 -12.84
N THR A 134 -11.40 11.19 -14.01
CA THR A 134 -10.72 9.99 -14.49
C THR A 134 -9.21 10.15 -14.33
N GLU A 135 -8.56 9.17 -13.70
CA GLU A 135 -7.09 9.09 -13.62
C GLU A 135 -6.61 7.79 -14.27
N THR A 136 -5.64 7.88 -15.17
CA THR A 136 -5.05 6.71 -15.84
C THR A 136 -3.90 6.14 -15.01
N PHE A 137 -4.01 4.85 -14.70
CA PHE A 137 -3.01 4.05 -14.02
C PHE A 137 -2.32 3.11 -15.01
N ARG A 138 -1.06 2.83 -14.72
CA ARG A 138 -0.24 1.90 -15.49
C ARG A 138 0.60 1.10 -14.51
N LEU A 139 0.50 -0.22 -14.59
CA LEU A 139 1.26 -1.15 -13.77
C LEU A 139 2.26 -1.89 -14.64
N VAL A 140 3.40 -2.21 -14.03
CA VAL A 140 4.33 -3.21 -14.51
C VAL A 140 4.28 -4.41 -13.56
N THR A 141 4.04 -5.60 -14.09
CA THR A 141 3.92 -6.84 -13.30
C THR A 141 4.84 -7.95 -13.80
N SER A 142 5.28 -8.82 -12.87
CA SER A 142 5.98 -10.07 -13.18
C SER A 142 5.02 -11.22 -13.51
N LEU A 143 3.70 -11.03 -13.39
CA LEU A 143 2.69 -12.04 -13.64
C LEU A 143 2.28 -12.01 -15.12
N LEU A 144 2.95 -12.83 -15.93
CA LEU A 144 2.93 -12.71 -17.40
C LEU A 144 1.69 -13.34 -18.05
N ASP A 145 1.11 -14.41 -17.49
CA ASP A 145 -0.06 -15.08 -18.07
C ASP A 145 -1.37 -14.36 -17.70
N PRO A 146 -2.16 -13.88 -18.69
CA PRO A 146 -3.43 -13.21 -18.43
C PRO A 146 -4.53 -14.13 -17.89
N ARG A 147 -4.40 -15.46 -18.04
CA ARG A 147 -5.36 -16.45 -17.53
C ARG A 147 -5.17 -16.70 -16.03
N LEU A 148 -3.92 -16.73 -15.57
CA LEU A 148 -3.56 -16.89 -14.16
C LEU A 148 -3.67 -15.57 -13.39
N ALA A 149 -3.37 -14.45 -14.04
CA ALA A 149 -3.47 -13.12 -13.43
C ALA A 149 -4.17 -12.13 -14.36
N PRO A 150 -5.51 -12.12 -14.42
CA PRO A 150 -6.28 -11.19 -15.25
C PRO A 150 -5.98 -9.72 -14.91
N ALA A 151 -5.81 -8.88 -15.94
CA ALA A 151 -5.47 -7.47 -15.79
C ALA A 151 -6.46 -6.70 -14.89
N ARG A 152 -7.75 -7.04 -14.96
CA ARG A 152 -8.80 -6.46 -14.10
C ARG A 152 -8.62 -6.84 -12.63
N GLN A 153 -8.23 -8.08 -12.32
CA GLN A 153 -8.00 -8.51 -10.94
C GLN A 153 -6.76 -7.81 -10.35
N LEU A 154 -5.66 -7.75 -11.11
CA LEU A 154 -4.45 -7.02 -10.71
C LEU A 154 -4.69 -5.51 -10.53
N ALA A 155 -5.52 -4.89 -11.37
CA ALA A 155 -5.93 -3.49 -11.20
C ALA A 155 -6.75 -3.26 -9.93
N THR A 156 -7.63 -4.20 -9.57
CA THR A 156 -8.42 -4.17 -8.32
C THR A 156 -7.53 -4.37 -7.09
N ALA A 157 -6.65 -5.38 -7.10
CA ALA A 157 -5.70 -5.64 -6.03
C ALA A 157 -4.74 -4.46 -5.82
N TYR A 158 -4.24 -3.85 -6.91
CA TYR A 158 -3.43 -2.63 -6.78
C TYR A 158 -4.23 -1.44 -6.23
N HIS A 159 -5.55 -1.38 -6.46
CA HIS A 159 -6.38 -0.32 -5.87
C HIS A 159 -6.51 -0.46 -4.35
N GLN A 160 -6.51 -1.68 -3.81
CA GLN A 160 -6.41 -1.92 -2.36
C GLN A 160 -5.11 -1.37 -1.74
N ARG A 161 -4.06 -1.06 -2.53
CA ARG A 161 -2.86 -0.38 -2.01
C ARG A 161 -3.16 1.01 -1.43
N TRP A 162 -4.33 1.61 -1.67
CA TRP A 162 -4.76 2.82 -0.96
C TRP A 162 -4.96 2.59 0.55
N GLU A 163 -5.17 1.34 0.97
CA GLU A 163 -5.30 0.99 2.39
C GLU A 163 -4.03 1.19 3.21
N ILE A 164 -2.86 1.15 2.58
CA ILE A 164 -1.60 1.50 3.25
C ILE A 164 -1.61 2.93 3.80
N GLU A 165 -2.39 3.84 3.23
CA GLU A 165 -2.56 5.20 3.76
C GLU A 165 -3.36 5.21 5.07
N ASN A 166 -4.28 4.25 5.26
CA ASN A 166 -4.99 4.05 6.52
C ASN A 166 -4.07 3.40 7.57
N GLY A 167 -3.33 2.35 7.24
CA GLY A 167 -2.33 1.76 8.15
C GLY A 167 -1.27 2.78 8.60
N PHE A 168 -0.76 3.62 7.69
CA PHE A 168 0.12 4.74 8.07
C PHE A 168 -0.58 5.79 8.94
N ALA A 169 -1.88 6.08 8.72
CA ALA A 169 -2.63 7.01 9.56
C ALA A 169 -2.95 6.42 10.94
N GLU A 170 -3.11 5.10 11.05
CA GLU A 170 -3.33 4.36 12.29
C GLU A 170 -2.08 4.44 13.17
N LEU A 171 -0.94 4.04 12.63
CA LEU A 171 0.35 4.14 13.30
C LEU A 171 0.71 5.57 13.71
N LYS A 172 0.53 6.55 12.82
CA LYS A 172 0.96 7.95 13.06
C LYS A 172 0.00 8.77 13.92
N ASN A 173 -1.31 8.55 13.81
CA ASN A 173 -2.31 9.45 14.40
C ASN A 173 -3.28 8.78 15.37
N ARG A 174 -3.58 7.47 15.24
CA ARG A 174 -4.60 6.80 16.06
C ARG A 174 -3.99 6.06 17.25
N LEU A 175 -2.88 5.34 17.04
CA LEU A 175 -2.24 4.50 18.07
C LEU A 175 -1.84 5.28 19.34
N ARG A 176 -1.27 6.48 19.17
CA ARG A 176 -0.89 7.38 20.28
C ARG A 176 -1.68 8.69 20.34
N GLY A 177 -2.44 9.03 19.31
CA GLY A 177 -3.08 10.35 19.15
C GLY A 177 -2.24 11.30 18.30
N ALA A 178 -2.86 12.40 17.84
CA ALA A 178 -2.19 13.42 17.03
C ALA A 178 -1.19 14.22 17.87
N GLY A 179 -0.06 14.61 17.26
CA GLY A 179 0.97 15.42 17.92
C GLY A 179 1.98 14.63 18.78
N PHE A 180 1.99 13.30 18.69
CA PHE A 180 2.98 12.47 19.37
C PHE A 180 4.41 12.77 18.90
N ILE A 181 5.32 12.97 19.86
CA ILE A 181 6.76 13.14 19.67
C ILE A 181 7.46 12.04 20.49
N LEU A 182 8.49 11.40 19.93
CA LEU A 182 9.31 10.42 20.65
C LEU A 182 9.98 11.07 21.86
N ARG A 183 9.99 10.36 22.99
CA ARG A 183 10.59 10.84 24.24
C ARG A 183 12.11 10.78 24.19
N SER A 184 12.62 9.76 23.50
CA SER A 184 14.04 9.47 23.36
C SER A 184 14.78 10.54 22.55
N ARG A 185 15.98 10.94 23.02
CA ARG A 185 16.83 11.95 22.36
C ARG A 185 18.16 11.41 21.81
N ALA A 186 18.41 10.11 21.96
CA ALA A 186 19.58 9.43 21.43
C ALA A 186 19.17 8.37 20.38
N PRO A 187 19.98 8.11 19.33
CA PRO A 187 19.57 7.27 18.19
C PRO A 187 19.11 5.86 18.58
N GLU A 188 19.81 5.19 19.50
CA GLU A 188 19.52 3.82 19.87
C GLU A 188 18.21 3.69 20.68
N PRO A 189 17.98 4.46 21.77
CA PRO A 189 16.66 4.53 22.42
C PRO A 189 15.53 4.97 21.49
N ILE A 190 15.78 5.85 20.51
CA ILE A 190 14.80 6.21 19.47
C ILE A 190 14.39 4.98 18.66
N CYS A 191 15.34 4.11 18.26
CA CYS A 191 15.04 2.87 17.55
C CYS A 191 14.18 1.92 18.42
N GLN A 192 14.52 1.79 19.70
CA GLN A 192 13.76 0.97 20.66
C GLN A 192 12.33 1.49 20.85
N GLU A 193 12.15 2.80 20.99
CA GLU A 193 10.82 3.43 21.13
C GLU A 193 9.97 3.24 19.86
N ILE A 194 10.58 3.31 18.67
CA ILE A 194 9.89 3.00 17.40
C ILE A 194 9.49 1.52 17.33
N TYR A 195 10.39 0.58 17.65
CA TYR A 195 10.05 -0.84 17.65
C TYR A 195 8.97 -1.19 18.67
N ALA A 196 8.98 -0.59 19.86
CA ALA A 196 7.91 -0.76 20.85
C ALA A 196 6.53 -0.31 20.30
N LEU A 197 6.48 0.80 19.56
CA LEU A 197 5.25 1.27 18.90
C LEU A 197 4.80 0.32 17.79
N LEU A 198 5.73 -0.19 16.98
CA LEU A 198 5.45 -1.14 15.90
C LEU A 198 4.97 -2.51 16.45
N THR A 199 5.52 -2.98 17.56
CA THR A 199 5.07 -4.20 18.24
C THR A 199 3.64 -4.06 18.78
N VAL A 200 3.30 -2.95 19.42
CA VAL A 200 1.92 -2.69 19.88
C VAL A 200 0.97 -2.55 18.69
N TYR A 201 1.39 -1.88 17.61
CA TYR A 201 0.61 -1.81 16.37
C TYR A 201 0.31 -3.21 15.82
N GLN A 202 1.33 -4.07 15.69
CA GLN A 202 1.17 -5.42 15.17
C GLN A 202 0.29 -6.30 16.06
N ALA A 203 0.36 -6.16 17.39
CA ALA A 203 -0.52 -6.85 18.32
C ALA A 203 -2.00 -6.45 18.13
N LEU A 204 -2.27 -5.18 17.85
CA LEU A 204 -3.62 -4.67 17.56
C LEU A 204 -4.13 -5.17 16.20
N CYS A 205 -3.30 -5.16 15.14
CA CYS A 205 -3.66 -5.73 13.85
C CYS A 205 -3.97 -7.25 13.96
N ALA A 206 -3.19 -7.99 14.75
CA ALA A 206 -3.46 -9.41 15.02
C ALA A 206 -4.78 -9.63 15.81
N LEU A 207 -5.14 -8.71 16.71
CA LEU A 207 -6.45 -8.73 17.38
C LEU A 207 -7.60 -8.45 16.40
N GLN A 208 -7.45 -7.46 15.50
CA GLN A 208 -8.45 -7.21 14.46
C GLN A 208 -8.61 -8.39 13.51
N THR A 209 -7.51 -9.03 13.11
CA THR A 209 -7.53 -10.21 12.24
C THR A 209 -8.30 -11.35 12.89
N ARG A 210 -8.04 -11.66 14.17
CA ARG A 210 -8.79 -12.66 14.94
C ARG A 210 -10.27 -12.32 15.10
N ALA A 211 -10.61 -11.04 15.31
CA ALA A 211 -12.00 -10.61 15.37
C ALA A 211 -12.70 -10.80 14.01
N ALA A 212 -12.02 -10.46 12.91
CA ALA A 212 -12.51 -10.62 11.55
C ALA A 212 -12.74 -12.10 11.18
N GLU A 213 -11.80 -12.98 11.54
CA GLU A 213 -11.90 -14.44 11.39
C GLU A 213 -13.07 -15.01 12.21
N HIS A 214 -13.22 -14.59 13.48
CA HIS A 214 -14.29 -15.07 14.36
C HIS A 214 -15.69 -14.63 13.90
N GLY A 215 -15.80 -13.46 13.28
CA GLY A 215 -17.07 -12.90 12.79
C GLY A 215 -17.36 -13.12 11.31
N ASP A 216 -16.56 -13.92 10.60
CA ASP A 216 -16.59 -14.11 9.13
C ASP A 216 -16.81 -12.80 8.35
N THR A 217 -15.98 -11.80 8.65
CA THR A 217 -16.11 -10.44 8.09
C THR A 217 -14.78 -9.95 7.53
N ASP A 218 -14.87 -9.08 6.53
CA ASP A 218 -13.73 -8.35 6.00
C ASP A 218 -13.01 -7.57 7.13
N PRO A 219 -11.68 -7.75 7.34
CA PRO A 219 -10.93 -7.04 8.39
C PRO A 219 -10.99 -5.51 8.26
N ASP A 220 -11.23 -4.98 7.06
CA ASP A 220 -11.45 -3.55 6.81
C ASP A 220 -12.65 -2.97 7.59
N ARG A 221 -13.55 -3.83 8.09
CA ARG A 221 -14.71 -3.46 8.90
C ARG A 221 -14.41 -3.36 10.40
N ILE A 222 -13.27 -3.88 10.88
CA ILE A 222 -12.90 -3.76 12.29
C ILE A 222 -12.30 -2.38 12.55
N SER A 223 -12.92 -1.58 13.42
CA SER A 223 -12.44 -0.22 13.70
C SER A 223 -11.14 -0.21 14.52
N PHE A 224 -10.02 0.19 13.91
CA PHE A 224 -8.73 0.35 14.63
C PHE A 224 -8.85 1.30 15.83
N THR A 225 -9.66 2.36 15.74
CA THR A 225 -9.87 3.29 16.85
C THR A 225 -10.54 2.61 18.05
N VAL A 226 -11.60 1.82 17.80
CA VAL A 226 -12.28 1.05 18.84
C VAL A 226 -11.35 -0.02 19.39
N THR A 227 -10.57 -0.70 18.53
CA THR A 227 -9.55 -1.69 18.92
C THR A 227 -8.55 -1.10 19.91
N VAL A 228 -8.01 0.11 19.65
CA VAL A 228 -7.11 0.81 20.57
C VAL A 228 -7.81 1.18 21.89
N GLN A 229 -9.09 1.57 21.86
CA GLN A 229 -9.84 1.92 23.06
C GLN A 229 -10.09 0.69 23.95
N LEU A 230 -10.64 -0.37 23.37
CA LEU A 230 -10.95 -1.63 24.08
C LEU A 230 -9.68 -2.30 24.62
N ALA A 231 -8.61 -2.40 23.81
CA ALA A 231 -7.34 -2.97 24.26
C ALA A 231 -6.73 -2.18 25.44
N ARG A 232 -6.89 -0.85 25.49
CA ARG A 232 -6.44 -0.04 26.62
C ARG A 232 -7.29 -0.26 27.88
N LEU A 233 -8.61 -0.39 27.74
CA LEU A 233 -9.51 -0.69 28.86
C LEU A 233 -9.21 -2.09 29.43
N ALA A 234 -9.12 -3.10 28.55
CA ALA A 234 -8.79 -4.48 28.91
C ALA A 234 -7.44 -4.61 29.63
N VAL A 235 -6.41 -3.88 29.20
CA VAL A 235 -5.10 -3.87 29.88
C VAL A 235 -5.14 -3.10 31.21
N ALA A 236 -5.86 -1.98 31.28
CA ALA A 236 -5.97 -1.19 32.50
C ALA A 236 -6.79 -1.88 33.61
N ALA A 237 -7.75 -2.73 33.25
CA ALA A 237 -8.54 -3.52 34.19
C ALA A 237 -7.78 -4.72 34.78
N GLN A 238 -6.63 -5.11 34.21
CA GLN A 238 -5.92 -6.33 34.60
C GLN A 238 -4.75 -6.05 35.54
N SER A 239 -4.93 -6.36 36.82
CA SER A 239 -3.85 -6.46 37.81
C SER A 239 -3.57 -7.93 38.08
N ALA A 240 -2.35 -8.40 37.75
CA ALA A 240 -1.90 -9.78 37.93
C ALA A 240 -2.78 -10.87 37.26
N ALA A 241 -3.02 -10.74 35.96
CA ALA A 241 -3.84 -11.70 35.20
C ALA A 241 -3.11 -13.02 34.88
N ASP A 242 -3.84 -14.13 35.03
CA ASP A 242 -3.48 -15.46 34.55
C ASP A 242 -3.87 -15.65 33.06
N PRO A 243 -3.15 -16.48 32.28
CA PRO A 243 -3.55 -16.94 30.94
C PRO A 243 -5.04 -17.15 30.67
N THR A 244 -5.80 -17.73 31.60
CA THR A 244 -7.24 -17.95 31.47
C THR A 244 -8.05 -16.66 31.44
N VAL A 245 -7.77 -15.73 32.37
CA VAL A 245 -8.38 -14.39 32.42
C VAL A 245 -8.04 -13.60 31.15
N LEU A 246 -6.77 -13.65 30.73
CA LEU A 246 -6.31 -13.02 29.49
C LEU A 246 -7.06 -13.54 28.25
N ASP A 247 -7.39 -14.83 28.20
CA ASP A 247 -8.13 -15.41 27.09
C ASP A 247 -9.62 -15.05 27.12
N SER A 248 -10.27 -15.07 28.29
CA SER A 248 -11.66 -14.60 28.44
C SER A 248 -11.80 -13.13 28.03
N THR A 249 -10.96 -12.24 28.54
CA THR A 249 -10.97 -10.82 28.16
C THR A 249 -10.67 -10.61 26.68
N ARG A 250 -9.85 -11.45 26.05
CA ARG A 250 -9.63 -11.42 24.59
C ARG A 250 -10.91 -11.74 23.81
N HIS A 251 -11.70 -12.73 24.25
CA HIS A 251 -12.97 -13.07 23.62
C HIS A 251 -14.04 -11.98 23.83
N GLU A 252 -14.10 -11.38 25.01
CA GLU A 252 -14.97 -10.22 25.31
C GLU A 252 -14.67 -9.05 24.36
N VAL A 253 -13.40 -8.66 24.22
CA VAL A 253 -12.97 -7.60 23.31
C VAL A 253 -13.28 -7.94 21.84
N ILE A 254 -13.15 -9.20 21.41
CA ILE A 254 -13.56 -9.64 20.06
C ILE A 254 -15.07 -9.47 19.88
N THR A 255 -15.87 -9.82 20.87
CA THR A 255 -17.34 -9.70 20.84
C THR A 255 -17.76 -8.23 20.73
N GLU A 256 -17.15 -7.34 21.52
CA GLU A 256 -17.39 -5.89 21.43
C GLU A 256 -16.95 -5.29 20.09
N LEU A 257 -15.83 -5.74 19.51
CA LEU A 257 -15.40 -5.32 18.17
C LEU A 257 -16.41 -5.72 17.08
N LEU A 258 -17.01 -6.91 17.20
CA LEU A 258 -18.04 -7.39 16.28
C LEU A 258 -19.40 -6.71 16.49
N ALA A 259 -19.71 -6.23 17.70
CA ALA A 259 -20.85 -5.35 17.93
C ALA A 259 -20.64 -3.93 17.35
N ALA A 260 -19.38 -3.48 17.25
CA ALA A 260 -19.00 -2.14 16.80
C ALA A 260 -18.45 -2.08 15.35
N LEU A 261 -18.87 -3.01 14.48
CA LEU A 261 -18.41 -3.07 13.09
C LEU A 261 -18.66 -1.76 12.32
N LEU A 262 -17.67 -1.36 11.53
CA LEU A 262 -17.85 -0.27 10.57
C LEU A 262 -18.88 -0.67 9.50
N PRO A 263 -19.68 0.30 9.00
CA PRO A 263 -20.53 0.08 7.84
C PRO A 263 -19.73 -0.47 6.66
N THR A 264 -20.37 -1.27 5.81
CA THR A 264 -19.77 -1.77 4.57
C THR A 264 -19.15 -0.62 3.79
N ARG A 265 -17.86 -0.77 3.49
CA ARG A 265 -16.99 0.37 3.24
C ARG A 265 -17.32 1.06 1.92
N ARG A 266 -17.70 2.34 2.01
CA ARG A 266 -17.93 3.18 0.83
C ARG A 266 -16.60 3.70 0.27
N HIS A 267 -16.50 3.69 -1.05
CA HIS A 267 -15.39 4.24 -1.82
C HIS A 267 -15.06 5.68 -1.37
N ARG A 268 -13.80 5.96 -0.98
CA ARG A 268 -13.39 7.23 -0.36
C ARG A 268 -12.68 8.16 -1.34
N GLN A 269 -13.27 9.31 -1.64
CA GLN A 269 -12.54 10.41 -2.27
C GLN A 269 -11.92 11.33 -1.22
N CYS A 270 -10.59 11.29 -1.09
CA CYS A 270 -9.81 12.41 -0.57
C CYS A 270 -9.34 13.27 -1.76
N GLN A 271 -9.75 14.54 -1.81
CA GLN A 271 -9.19 15.47 -2.79
C GLN A 271 -7.69 15.62 -2.52
N ARG A 272 -6.85 15.40 -3.54
CA ARG A 272 -5.39 15.60 -3.45
C ARG A 272 -5.08 17.10 -3.44
N VAL A 273 -5.31 17.73 -2.29
CA VAL A 273 -4.88 19.10 -2.01
C VAL A 273 -3.37 19.06 -1.71
N LYS A 274 -2.56 19.89 -2.36
CA LYS A 274 -1.18 20.12 -1.90
C LYS A 274 -1.29 20.74 -0.51
N LYS A 275 -0.66 20.13 0.51
CA LYS A 275 -0.50 20.80 1.80
C LYS A 275 0.21 22.14 1.55
N PRO A 276 -0.40 23.30 1.86
CA PRO A 276 0.28 24.57 1.69
C PRO A 276 1.51 24.62 2.61
N SER A 277 2.51 25.40 2.23
CA SER A 277 3.77 25.55 2.99
C SER A 277 3.52 26.11 4.40
N GLU A 278 2.48 26.92 4.54
CA GLU A 278 1.98 27.46 5.80
C GLU A 278 0.53 27.05 6.02
N ASN A 279 0.15 26.86 7.28
CA ASN A 279 -1.15 26.31 7.63
C ASN A 279 -2.19 27.43 7.82
N THR A 280 -2.60 28.10 6.74
CA THR A 280 -3.54 29.23 6.73
C THR A 280 -5.00 28.86 7.06
N PHE A 281 -5.25 27.60 7.47
CA PHE A 281 -6.58 27.13 7.86
C PHE A 281 -6.77 27.25 9.37
N GLU A 282 -7.89 27.83 9.79
CA GLU A 282 -8.30 27.84 11.19
C GLU A 282 -8.31 26.42 11.79
N VAL A 283 -7.90 26.32 13.05
CA VAL A 283 -7.86 25.05 13.78
C VAL A 283 -9.28 24.52 13.95
N ARG A 284 -9.62 23.47 13.19
CA ARG A 284 -10.94 22.83 13.24
C ARG A 284 -11.30 22.35 14.64
N LYS A 285 -12.48 22.74 15.12
CA LYS A 285 -13.13 22.17 16.30
C LYS A 285 -13.43 20.68 16.07
N ARG A 286 -13.37 19.87 17.13
CA ARG A 286 -13.44 18.39 17.08
C ARG A 286 -14.75 17.85 16.52
N ASP A 287 -15.82 18.63 16.60
CA ASP A 287 -17.20 18.13 16.55
C ASP A 287 -17.91 18.37 15.21
N GLN A 288 -17.17 18.72 14.15
CA GLN A 288 -17.73 18.84 12.80
C GLN A 288 -17.88 17.45 12.14
N PRO A 289 -19.11 16.94 11.93
CA PRO A 289 -19.30 15.69 11.18
C PRO A 289 -18.83 15.87 9.74
N ARG A 290 -18.08 14.88 9.22
CA ARG A 290 -17.70 14.86 7.80
C ARG A 290 -18.92 14.44 6.98
N THR A 291 -19.36 15.27 6.05
CA THR A 291 -20.31 14.84 5.01
C THR A 291 -19.73 13.64 4.28
N PRO A 292 -20.41 12.47 4.24
CA PRO A 292 -19.88 11.29 3.59
C PRO A 292 -19.75 11.53 2.08
N SER A 293 -18.56 11.36 1.51
CA SER A 293 -18.42 11.29 0.05
C SER A 293 -18.85 9.91 -0.42
N ASN A 294 -20.11 9.77 -0.83
CA ASN A 294 -20.54 8.63 -1.64
C ASN A 294 -19.91 8.78 -3.02
N VAL A 295 -19.14 7.77 -3.43
CA VAL A 295 -18.36 7.77 -4.67
C VAL A 295 -18.51 6.41 -5.32
N HIS A 296 -18.42 6.35 -6.65
CA HIS A 296 -18.27 5.08 -7.36
C HIS A 296 -16.96 5.08 -8.17
N TYR A 297 -16.20 3.98 -8.06
CA TYR A 297 -15.09 3.72 -8.97
C TYR A 297 -15.56 2.83 -10.11
N THR A 298 -15.21 3.20 -11.33
CA THR A 298 -15.24 2.28 -12.47
C THR A 298 -13.80 2.02 -12.91
N LEU A 299 -13.38 0.75 -12.85
CA LEU A 299 -12.11 0.27 -13.37
C LEU A 299 -12.31 -0.20 -14.82
N ARG A 300 -11.68 0.47 -15.78
CA ARG A 300 -11.70 0.05 -17.19
C ARG A 300 -10.27 -0.18 -17.67
N VAL A 301 -9.93 -1.43 -17.97
CA VAL A 301 -8.66 -1.77 -18.63
C VAL A 301 -8.70 -1.18 -20.05
N THR A 302 -7.67 -0.41 -20.40
CA THR A 302 -7.49 0.12 -21.75
C THR A 302 -6.97 -1.01 -22.62
N LYS A 303 -7.75 -1.41 -23.63
CA LYS A 303 -7.24 -2.32 -24.66
C LYS A 303 -6.24 -1.56 -25.53
N HIS A 304 -5.00 -2.04 -25.61
CA HIS A 304 -4.11 -1.59 -26.68
C HIS A 304 -4.63 -2.07 -28.03
N PRO A 305 -4.54 -1.25 -29.09
CA PRO A 305 -4.81 -1.72 -30.45
C PRO A 305 -3.80 -2.82 -30.81
N THR A 306 -4.30 -3.86 -31.46
CA THR A 306 -3.53 -4.94 -32.08
C THR A 306 -2.93 -4.49 -33.40
#